data_AF-A0A0C5WHW7-F1
#
_entry.id   AF-A0A0C5WHW7-F1
#
_cell.length_a   1.000
_cell.length_b   1.000
_cell.length_c   1.000
_cell.angle_alpha   90.00
_cell.angle_beta   90.00
_cell.angle_gamma   90.00
#
_symmetry.space_group_name_H-M   'P 1'
#
loop_
_entity.id
_entity.type
_entity.pdbx_description
1 polymer ?
#
loop_
_entity_poly.entity_id
_entity_poly.type
_entity_poly.pdbx_seq_one_letter_code
_entity_poly.pdbx_strand_id
1 'polypeptide(L)'
;MKYPPIDFNYWLAKWTENVGNIPVYRNVNILPWSDFQGNLMDCENEILNIIQQDILNDEDILKVVDLINQWGGKTARMFYVQGKGNKSPRELIMSDPNLQHYKDGIELAKGNDYRAVNEFLKVYGIGHSFMGKHAQFWSNFSMVILDQKIAGTLGYKTPQLLISLNTYNEFMNHINIIRDNNELNNSVEVERALFAFHSNYFDNSNTRFRNGITDYTDQEYANCIAQILDIN
;
A
#
# COMPACT_ATOMS: atom_id res chain seq x y z
N MET A 1 3.44 19.17 -3.15
CA MET A 1 4.49 18.15 -2.90
C MET A 1 5.71 18.42 -3.78
N LYS A 2 6.95 18.11 -3.34
CA LYS A 2 8.17 18.23 -4.16
C LYS A 2 8.35 16.94 -4.98
N TYR A 3 8.72 17.06 -6.25
CA TYR A 3 8.99 15.89 -7.09
C TYR A 3 10.35 15.26 -6.72
N PRO A 4 10.40 13.96 -6.41
CA PRO A 4 11.65 13.25 -6.18
C PRO A 4 12.52 13.26 -7.44
N PRO A 5 13.72 13.86 -7.43
CA PRO A 5 14.68 13.77 -8.52
C PRO A 5 15.51 12.48 -8.36
N ILE A 6 14.85 11.33 -8.52
CA ILE A 6 15.48 10.00 -8.44
C ILE A 6 15.44 9.33 -9.82
N ASP A 7 16.30 8.34 -10.04
CA ASP A 7 16.22 7.48 -11.23
C ASP A 7 15.08 6.46 -11.06
N PHE A 8 13.88 6.83 -11.51
CA PHE A 8 12.69 5.99 -11.38
C PHE A 8 12.84 4.64 -12.07
N ASN A 9 13.50 4.57 -13.22
CA ASN A 9 13.68 3.33 -13.96
C ASN A 9 14.64 2.38 -13.22
N TYR A 10 15.72 2.92 -12.65
CA TYR A 10 16.63 2.18 -11.79
C TYR A 10 15.91 1.57 -10.59
N TRP A 11 15.15 2.39 -9.85
CA TRP A 11 14.46 1.92 -8.65
C TRP A 11 13.31 0.95 -8.94
N LEU A 12 12.62 1.12 -10.07
CA LEU A 12 11.62 0.17 -10.53
C LEU A 12 12.23 -1.21 -10.82
N ALA A 13 13.40 -1.26 -11.47
CA ALA A 13 14.12 -2.50 -11.69
C ALA A 13 14.48 -3.17 -10.35
N LYS A 14 14.98 -2.40 -9.38
CA LYS A 14 15.28 -2.91 -8.03
C LYS A 14 14.06 -3.46 -7.30
N TRP A 15 12.88 -2.84 -7.46
CA TRP A 15 11.64 -3.36 -6.89
C TRP A 15 11.35 -4.77 -7.43
N THR A 16 11.43 -4.92 -8.75
CA THR A 16 11.13 -6.18 -9.46
C THR A 16 12.07 -7.30 -9.07
N GLU A 17 13.36 -7.01 -8.93
CA GLU A 17 14.38 -8.01 -8.57
C GLU A 17 14.25 -8.49 -7.12
N ASN A 18 13.86 -7.60 -6.19
CA ASN A 18 14.03 -7.85 -4.76
C ASN A 18 12.71 -7.99 -3.98
N VAL A 19 11.70 -7.18 -4.28
CA VAL A 19 10.48 -7.07 -3.45
C VAL A 19 9.40 -8.04 -3.90
N GLY A 20 9.13 -8.13 -5.21
CA GLY A 20 8.05 -8.97 -5.74
C GLY A 20 8.18 -10.46 -5.40
N ASN A 21 9.42 -10.95 -5.23
CA ASN A 21 9.71 -12.36 -4.94
C ASN A 21 9.69 -12.71 -3.44
N ILE A 22 9.40 -11.76 -2.55
CA ILE A 22 9.35 -12.01 -1.11
C ILE A 22 8.12 -12.87 -0.78
N PRO A 23 8.23 -13.89 0.09
CA PRO A 23 7.08 -14.64 0.56
C PRO A 23 6.02 -13.76 1.20
N VAL A 24 4.74 -14.04 0.96
CA VAL A 24 3.65 -13.37 1.68
C VAL A 24 3.81 -13.53 3.18
N TYR A 25 3.30 -12.56 3.94
CA TYR A 25 3.38 -12.64 5.38
C TYR A 25 2.37 -13.66 5.93
N ARG A 26 2.88 -14.59 6.73
CA ARG A 26 2.09 -15.65 7.36
C ARG A 26 2.35 -15.67 8.87
N ASN A 27 1.29 -15.75 9.66
CA ASN A 27 1.38 -15.96 11.10
C ASN A 27 0.15 -16.70 11.66
N VAL A 28 0.26 -17.18 12.90
CA VAL A 28 -0.77 -17.98 13.59
C VAL A 28 -2.17 -17.34 13.65
N ASN A 29 -2.28 -16.01 13.60
CA ASN A 29 -3.56 -15.29 13.62
C ASN A 29 -4.22 -15.23 12.24
N ILE A 30 -3.46 -15.37 11.15
CA ILE A 30 -3.97 -15.36 9.77
C ILE A 30 -4.43 -16.76 9.34
N LEU A 31 -3.73 -17.80 9.82
CA LEU A 31 -3.99 -19.20 9.45
C LEU A 31 -5.46 -19.67 9.56
N PRO A 32 -6.28 -19.18 10.52
CA PRO A 32 -7.69 -19.55 10.57
C PRO A 32 -8.52 -19.02 9.39
N TRP A 33 -8.03 -18.00 8.68
CA TRP A 33 -8.76 -17.26 7.65
C TRP A 33 -8.20 -17.48 6.24
N SER A 34 -6.90 -17.80 6.13
CA SER A 34 -6.27 -18.09 4.85
C SER A 34 -5.09 -19.03 5.01
N ASP A 35 -5.03 -19.99 4.08
CA ASP A 35 -3.95 -20.96 3.94
C ASP A 35 -3.03 -20.66 2.75
N PHE A 36 -3.20 -19.50 2.08
CA PHE A 36 -2.45 -19.11 0.89
C PHE A 36 -0.94 -19.19 1.12
N GLN A 37 -0.24 -19.70 0.10
CA GLN A 37 1.21 -19.82 0.07
C GLN A 37 1.71 -19.31 -1.28
N GLY A 38 2.76 -18.49 -1.26
CA GLY A 38 3.34 -17.90 -2.45
C GLY A 38 4.20 -16.68 -2.12
N ASN A 39 4.74 -16.05 -3.14
CA ASN A 39 5.35 -14.73 -3.03
C ASN A 39 4.31 -13.61 -3.25
N LEU A 40 4.74 -12.35 -3.17
CA LEU A 40 3.85 -11.21 -3.36
C LEU A 40 3.20 -11.22 -4.75
N MET A 41 3.92 -11.57 -5.82
CA MET A 41 3.36 -11.65 -7.19
C MET A 41 2.30 -12.75 -7.32
N ASP A 42 2.52 -13.92 -6.71
CA ASP A 42 1.51 -14.99 -6.68
C ASP A 42 0.23 -14.51 -6.00
N CYS A 43 0.37 -13.74 -4.91
CA CYS A 43 -0.75 -13.17 -4.17
C CYS A 43 -1.49 -12.09 -4.98
N GLU A 44 -0.76 -11.22 -5.68
CA GLU A 44 -1.33 -10.24 -6.61
C GLU A 44 -2.18 -10.94 -7.68
N ASN A 45 -1.65 -12.00 -8.29
CA ASN A 45 -2.36 -12.79 -9.30
C ASN A 45 -3.62 -13.47 -8.74
N GLU A 46 -3.55 -14.05 -7.54
CA GLU A 46 -4.73 -14.65 -6.91
C GLU A 46 -5.81 -13.61 -6.61
N ILE A 47 -5.44 -12.42 -6.13
CA ILE A 47 -6.37 -11.30 -5.94
C ILE A 47 -7.01 -10.93 -7.28
N LEU A 48 -6.21 -10.74 -8.33
CA LEU A 48 -6.69 -10.38 -9.66
C LEU A 48 -7.69 -11.40 -10.22
N ASN A 49 -7.39 -12.69 -10.08
CA ASN A 49 -8.28 -13.77 -10.51
C ASN A 49 -9.65 -13.72 -9.84
N ILE A 50 -9.70 -13.31 -8.56
CA ILE A 50 -10.96 -13.17 -7.83
C ILE A 50 -11.70 -11.92 -8.29
N ILE A 51 -11.06 -10.74 -8.26
CA ILE A 51 -11.77 -9.47 -8.51
C ILE A 51 -12.30 -9.32 -9.94
N GLN A 52 -11.74 -10.08 -10.89
CA GLN A 52 -12.17 -10.14 -12.30
C GLN A 52 -13.40 -11.01 -12.53
N GLN A 53 -13.89 -11.73 -11.52
CA GLN A 53 -15.14 -12.48 -11.63
C GLN A 53 -16.34 -11.52 -11.79
N ASP A 54 -17.29 -11.90 -12.65
CA ASP A 54 -18.48 -11.09 -12.95
C ASP A 54 -19.38 -10.86 -11.73
N ILE A 55 -19.44 -11.85 -10.83
CA ILE A 55 -20.26 -11.82 -9.62
C ILE A 55 -19.38 -12.20 -8.45
N LEU A 56 -19.28 -11.31 -7.47
CA LEU A 56 -18.57 -11.54 -6.21
C LEU A 56 -19.58 -11.69 -5.10
N ASN A 57 -19.45 -12.76 -4.32
CA ASN A 57 -20.17 -12.90 -3.07
C ASN A 57 -19.34 -12.34 -1.90
N ASP A 58 -19.95 -12.31 -0.71
CA ASP A 58 -19.33 -11.78 0.50
C ASP A 58 -18.09 -12.59 0.94
N GLU A 59 -18.04 -13.89 0.68
CA GLU A 59 -16.87 -14.74 0.96
C GLU A 59 -15.71 -14.42 0.01
N ASP A 60 -15.99 -14.13 -1.27
CA ASP A 60 -14.98 -13.70 -2.24
C ASP A 60 -14.34 -12.38 -1.82
N ILE A 61 -15.17 -11.42 -1.38
CA ILE A 61 -14.72 -10.13 -0.84
C ILE A 61 -13.79 -10.36 0.36
N LEU A 62 -14.21 -11.23 1.28
CA LEU A 62 -13.42 -11.58 2.45
C LEU A 62 -12.09 -12.24 2.10
N LYS A 63 -12.09 -13.16 1.13
CA LYS A 63 -10.87 -13.80 0.66
C LYS A 63 -9.90 -12.77 0.10
N VAL A 64 -10.39 -11.81 -0.69
CA VAL A 64 -9.58 -10.70 -1.21
C VAL A 64 -9.04 -9.82 -0.07
N VAL A 65 -9.86 -9.49 0.93
CA VAL A 65 -9.39 -8.75 2.12
C VAL A 65 -8.23 -9.47 2.79
N ASP A 66 -8.33 -10.79 2.95
CA ASP A 66 -7.30 -11.61 3.60
C ASP A 66 -6.01 -11.69 2.80
N LEU A 67 -6.12 -11.82 1.47
CA LEU A 67 -4.97 -11.80 0.56
C LEU A 67 -4.27 -10.44 0.57
N ILE A 68 -5.02 -9.33 0.53
CA ILE A 68 -4.47 -7.96 0.60
C ILE A 68 -3.72 -7.75 1.93
N ASN A 69 -4.27 -8.24 3.05
CA ASN A 69 -3.60 -8.14 4.34
C ASN A 69 -2.33 -9.01 4.41
N GLN A 70 -2.35 -10.22 3.85
CA GLN A 70 -1.15 -11.06 3.73
C GLN A 70 -0.06 -10.42 2.88
N TRP A 71 -0.45 -9.84 1.73
CA TRP A 71 0.45 -9.06 0.88
C TRP A 71 1.00 -7.84 1.63
N GLY A 72 0.17 -7.23 2.47
CA GLY A 72 0.52 -6.05 3.28
C GLY A 72 1.59 -6.27 4.36
N GLY A 73 2.01 -7.51 4.60
CA GLY A 73 3.18 -7.81 5.42
C GLY A 73 2.90 -7.88 6.93
N LYS A 74 3.99 -7.87 7.73
CA LYS A 74 3.93 -8.06 9.18
C LYS A 74 3.01 -7.09 9.93
N THR A 75 2.85 -5.87 9.42
CA THR A 75 2.01 -4.84 10.04
C THR A 75 0.51 -5.18 9.96
N ALA A 76 0.10 -5.99 8.99
CA ALA A 76 -1.28 -6.46 8.84
C ALA A 76 -1.71 -7.43 9.96
N ARG A 77 -0.77 -7.96 10.75
CA ARG A 77 -1.07 -8.83 11.91
C ARG A 77 -2.17 -8.23 12.79
N MET A 78 -2.15 -6.92 13.01
CA MET A 78 -3.11 -6.25 13.91
C MET A 78 -4.56 -6.36 13.44
N PHE A 79 -4.79 -6.61 12.15
CA PHE A 79 -6.12 -6.83 11.59
C PHE A 79 -6.78 -8.13 12.11
N TYR A 80 -5.97 -9.09 12.58
CA TYR A 80 -6.40 -10.41 13.04
C TYR A 80 -6.32 -10.60 14.55
N VAL A 81 -5.77 -9.63 15.28
CA VAL A 81 -5.60 -9.77 16.74
C VAL A 81 -6.87 -9.34 17.44
N GLN A 82 -7.44 -10.25 18.24
CA GLN A 82 -8.54 -9.93 19.15
C GLN A 82 -8.00 -9.16 20.37
N GLY A 83 -8.65 -8.04 20.70
CA GLY A 83 -8.47 -7.40 22.01
C GLY A 83 -9.17 -8.22 23.10
N LYS A 84 -8.80 -8.06 24.38
CA LYS A 84 -9.50 -8.74 25.48
C LYS A 84 -11.01 -8.46 25.43
N GLY A 85 -11.80 -9.49 25.12
CA GLY A 85 -13.26 -9.42 25.05
C GLY A 85 -13.85 -8.83 23.76
N ASN A 86 -13.02 -8.51 22.76
CA ASN A 86 -13.47 -7.86 21.51
C ASN A 86 -13.21 -8.75 20.29
N LYS A 87 -14.13 -8.68 19.31
CA LYS A 87 -13.89 -9.22 17.97
C LYS A 87 -12.68 -8.54 17.33
N SER A 88 -11.91 -9.29 16.54
CA SER A 88 -10.84 -8.74 15.73
C SER A 88 -11.40 -7.84 14.62
N PRO A 89 -10.62 -6.90 14.07
CA PRO A 89 -11.06 -6.13 12.93
C PRO A 89 -11.52 -6.97 11.74
N ARG A 90 -10.81 -8.08 11.47
CA ARG A 90 -11.20 -9.06 10.45
C ARG A 90 -12.60 -9.63 10.64
N GLU A 91 -13.01 -9.91 11.88
CA GLU A 91 -14.35 -10.42 12.20
C GLU A 91 -15.43 -9.33 12.10
N LEU A 92 -15.04 -8.07 12.24
CA LEU A 92 -15.94 -6.92 12.20
C LEU A 92 -16.16 -6.38 10.78
N ILE A 93 -15.36 -6.79 9.80
CA ILE A 93 -15.54 -6.30 8.43
C ILE A 93 -16.92 -6.66 7.87
N MET A 94 -17.49 -7.81 8.27
CA MET A 94 -18.80 -8.28 7.83
C MET A 94 -19.97 -7.71 8.62
N SER A 95 -19.72 -6.98 9.70
CA SER A 95 -20.80 -6.34 10.46
C SER A 95 -21.15 -4.98 9.87
N ASP A 96 -22.41 -4.60 9.93
CA ASP A 96 -22.80 -3.22 9.61
C ASP A 96 -22.20 -2.22 10.61
N PRO A 97 -21.77 -1.02 10.16
CA PRO A 97 -21.81 -0.53 8.77
C PRO A 97 -20.54 -0.87 7.95
N ASN A 98 -19.59 -1.66 8.48
CA ASN A 98 -18.31 -1.92 7.83
C ASN A 98 -18.46 -2.59 6.46
N LEU A 99 -19.36 -3.57 6.34
CA LEU A 99 -19.55 -4.27 5.07
C LEU A 99 -20.04 -3.32 3.98
N GLN A 100 -20.98 -2.44 4.31
CA GLN A 100 -21.49 -1.45 3.36
C GLN A 100 -20.39 -0.49 2.92
N HIS A 101 -19.63 0.09 3.85
CA HIS A 101 -18.49 0.95 3.51
C HIS A 101 -17.46 0.22 2.64
N TYR A 102 -17.20 -1.06 2.91
CA TYR A 102 -16.27 -1.83 2.09
C TYR A 102 -16.80 -2.03 0.67
N LYS A 103 -18.08 -2.38 0.51
CA LYS A 103 -18.73 -2.55 -0.80
C LYS A 103 -18.77 -1.23 -1.60
N ASP A 104 -19.12 -0.12 -0.96
CA ASP A 104 -19.09 1.21 -1.59
C ASP A 104 -17.67 1.57 -2.05
N GLY A 105 -16.65 1.23 -1.23
CA GLY A 105 -15.24 1.38 -1.60
C GLY A 105 -14.84 0.55 -2.82
N ILE A 106 -15.33 -0.69 -2.94
CA ILE A 106 -15.09 -1.54 -4.12
C ILE A 106 -15.68 -0.91 -5.38
N GLU A 107 -16.94 -0.47 -5.33
CA GLU A 107 -17.62 0.13 -6.49
C GLU A 107 -16.88 1.38 -6.98
N LEU A 108 -16.51 2.26 -6.05
CA LEU A 108 -15.72 3.46 -6.36
C LEU A 108 -14.35 3.09 -6.95
N ALA A 109 -13.63 2.13 -6.35
CA ALA A 109 -12.30 1.72 -6.81
C ALA A 109 -12.35 1.11 -8.22
N LYS A 110 -13.33 0.26 -8.51
CA LYS A 110 -13.55 -0.30 -9.87
C LYS A 110 -13.84 0.80 -10.90
N GLY A 111 -14.45 1.90 -10.49
CA GLY A 111 -14.65 3.10 -11.30
C GLY A 111 -13.45 4.05 -11.37
N ASN A 112 -12.31 3.68 -10.77
CA ASN A 112 -11.13 4.54 -10.62
C ASN A 112 -11.40 5.85 -9.87
N ASP A 113 -12.41 5.84 -9.00
CA ASP A 113 -12.78 7.00 -8.19
C ASP A 113 -12.00 7.02 -6.88
N TYR A 114 -11.19 8.05 -6.73
CA TYR A 114 -10.33 8.24 -5.58
C TYR A 114 -11.06 8.40 -4.24
N ARG A 115 -12.38 8.65 -4.25
CA ARG A 115 -13.20 8.62 -3.03
C ARG A 115 -13.24 7.22 -2.39
N ALA A 116 -12.90 6.16 -3.13
CA ALA A 116 -12.78 4.80 -2.61
C ALA A 116 -11.92 4.71 -1.33
N VAL A 117 -10.81 5.47 -1.27
CA VAL A 117 -9.92 5.44 -0.09
C VAL A 117 -10.62 5.93 1.16
N ASN A 118 -11.55 6.89 1.03
CA ASN A 118 -12.32 7.42 2.16
C ASN A 118 -13.33 6.39 2.67
N GLU A 119 -13.95 5.61 1.78
CA GLU A 119 -14.85 4.52 2.19
C GLU A 119 -14.08 3.41 2.88
N PHE A 120 -12.94 2.98 2.33
CA PHE A 120 -12.09 1.98 2.99
C PHE A 120 -11.59 2.44 4.37
N LEU A 121 -11.28 3.73 4.53
CA LEU A 121 -10.83 4.29 5.82
C LEU A 121 -11.92 4.27 6.91
N LYS A 122 -13.21 4.23 6.54
CA LYS A 122 -14.32 4.11 7.52
C LYS A 122 -14.44 2.71 8.10
N VAL A 123 -13.85 1.71 7.45
CA VAL A 123 -13.92 0.31 7.86
C VAL A 123 -12.99 0.07 9.05
N TYR A 124 -13.55 -0.46 10.14
CA TYR A 124 -12.79 -0.73 11.35
C TYR A 124 -11.59 -1.64 11.09
N GLY A 125 -10.39 -1.16 11.42
CA GLY A 125 -9.11 -1.86 11.22
C GLY A 125 -8.37 -1.52 9.94
N ILE A 126 -8.98 -0.79 9.00
CA ILE A 126 -8.29 -0.29 7.80
C ILE A 126 -7.79 1.13 8.09
N GLY A 127 -6.49 1.25 8.38
CA GLY A 127 -5.84 2.55 8.60
C GLY A 127 -5.36 3.21 7.31
N HIS A 128 -4.85 4.45 7.44
CA HIS A 128 -4.32 5.23 6.31
C HIS A 128 -3.25 4.51 5.49
N SER A 129 -2.40 3.69 6.11
CA SER A 129 -1.37 2.92 5.39
C SER A 129 -1.90 1.69 4.65
N PHE A 130 -3.19 1.35 4.82
CA PHE A 130 -3.83 0.17 4.21
C PHE A 130 -4.97 0.54 3.25
N MET A 131 -5.62 1.70 3.41
CA MET A 131 -6.71 2.13 2.51
C MET A 131 -6.28 2.16 1.03
N GLY A 132 -5.05 2.61 0.76
CA GLY A 132 -4.49 2.66 -0.59
C GLY A 132 -4.23 1.28 -1.20
N LYS A 133 -3.94 0.26 -0.37
CA LYS A 133 -3.77 -1.13 -0.82
C LYS A 133 -5.10 -1.70 -1.29
N HIS A 134 -6.14 -1.55 -0.46
CA HIS A 134 -7.48 -1.99 -0.84
C HIS A 134 -7.96 -1.30 -2.11
N ALA A 135 -7.80 0.01 -2.21
CA ALA A 135 -8.16 0.74 -3.42
C ALA A 135 -7.36 0.31 -4.65
N GLN A 136 -6.02 0.15 -4.53
CA GLN A 136 -5.17 -0.31 -5.63
C GLN A 136 -5.66 -1.65 -6.20
N PHE A 137 -5.82 -2.66 -5.35
CA PHE A 137 -6.22 -3.99 -5.82
C PHE A 137 -7.62 -3.97 -6.45
N TRP A 138 -8.62 -3.37 -5.79
CA TRP A 138 -9.97 -3.31 -6.34
C TRP A 138 -10.10 -2.45 -7.61
N SER A 139 -9.19 -1.50 -7.82
CA SER A 139 -9.08 -0.70 -9.06
C SER A 139 -8.27 -1.40 -10.18
N ASN A 140 -7.90 -2.66 -9.99
CA ASN A 140 -7.02 -3.39 -10.90
C ASN A 140 -5.72 -2.61 -11.19
N PHE A 141 -5.05 -2.17 -10.13
CA PHE A 141 -3.78 -1.41 -10.20
C PHE A 141 -3.85 -0.04 -10.88
N SER A 142 -5.03 0.58 -10.95
CA SER A 142 -5.17 1.95 -11.46
C SER A 142 -4.90 3.03 -10.39
N MET A 143 -4.98 2.67 -9.11
CA MET A 143 -4.70 3.54 -7.97
C MET A 143 -3.39 3.16 -7.29
N VAL A 144 -2.78 4.11 -6.58
CA VAL A 144 -1.44 3.96 -5.98
C VAL A 144 -1.49 3.82 -4.46
N ILE A 145 -0.73 2.88 -3.91
CA ILE A 145 -0.60 2.77 -2.46
C ILE A 145 0.08 4.02 -1.90
N LEU A 146 -0.62 4.73 -1.00
CA LEU A 146 0.00 5.73 -0.14
C LEU A 146 0.24 5.11 1.24
N ASP A 147 1.43 4.54 1.44
CA ASP A 147 1.87 4.03 2.72
C ASP A 147 2.93 4.93 3.36
N GLN A 148 3.43 4.49 4.52
CA GLN A 148 4.43 5.19 5.29
C GLN A 148 5.71 5.48 4.49
N LYS A 149 6.12 4.57 3.61
CA LYS A 149 7.32 4.73 2.79
C LYS A 149 7.11 5.75 1.70
N ILE A 150 5.99 5.67 0.99
CA ILE A 150 5.62 6.62 -0.07
C ILE A 150 5.42 8.03 0.51
N ALA A 151 4.82 8.16 1.69
CA ALA A 151 4.78 9.45 2.39
C ALA A 151 6.20 9.98 2.69
N GLY A 152 7.09 9.09 3.16
CA GLY A 152 8.47 9.42 3.49
C GLY A 152 9.28 9.93 2.29
N THR A 153 9.16 9.29 1.12
CA THR A 153 9.85 9.75 -0.11
C THR A 153 9.39 11.11 -0.61
N LEU A 154 8.19 11.54 -0.20
CA LEU A 154 7.61 12.83 -0.52
C LEU A 154 7.83 13.88 0.59
N GLY A 155 8.58 13.54 1.65
CA GLY A 155 8.92 14.46 2.73
C GLY A 155 7.86 14.56 3.83
N TYR A 156 6.99 13.56 3.96
CA TYR A 156 5.95 13.52 5.01
C TYR A 156 6.21 12.38 6.00
N LYS A 157 6.12 12.68 7.29
CA LYS A 157 6.30 11.68 8.36
C LYS A 157 5.23 10.60 8.33
N THR A 158 4.01 10.85 7.83
CA THR A 158 2.94 9.85 7.76
C THR A 158 2.02 10.07 6.55
N PRO A 159 1.32 9.04 6.06
CA PRO A 159 0.25 9.16 5.06
C PRO A 159 -0.86 10.12 5.49
N GLN A 160 -1.24 10.05 6.78
CA GLN A 160 -2.25 10.93 7.37
C GLN A 160 -1.89 12.40 7.20
N LEU A 161 -0.63 12.77 7.46
CA LEU A 161 -0.16 14.15 7.34
C LEU A 161 -0.14 14.62 5.89
N LEU A 162 0.25 13.74 4.96
CA LEU A 162 0.18 14.05 3.54
C LEU A 162 -1.27 14.34 3.13
N ILE A 163 -2.21 13.47 3.52
CA ILE A 163 -3.63 13.59 3.14
C ILE A 163 -4.36 14.74 3.85
N SER A 164 -3.91 15.14 5.04
CA SER A 164 -4.48 16.33 5.71
C SER A 164 -4.07 17.63 5.03
N LEU A 165 -2.98 17.63 4.26
CA LEU A 165 -2.44 18.78 3.55
C LEU A 165 -2.75 18.75 2.05
N ASN A 166 -3.11 17.58 1.50
CA ASN A 166 -3.43 17.36 0.10
C ASN A 166 -4.53 16.29 0.01
N THR A 167 -5.53 16.47 -0.83
CA THR A 167 -6.48 15.40 -1.16
C THR A 167 -5.77 14.22 -1.85
N TYR A 168 -6.36 13.03 -1.78
CA TYR A 168 -5.81 11.87 -2.49
C TYR A 168 -5.81 12.08 -4.01
N ASN A 169 -6.73 12.88 -4.55
CA ASN A 169 -6.74 13.29 -5.96
C ASN A 169 -5.52 14.15 -6.31
N GLU A 170 -5.15 15.12 -5.46
CA GLU A 170 -3.93 15.90 -5.65
C GLU A 170 -2.68 15.02 -5.58
N PHE A 171 -2.65 14.07 -4.64
CA PHE A 171 -1.60 13.05 -4.59
C PHE A 171 -1.49 12.27 -5.92
N MET A 172 -2.59 11.73 -6.44
CA MET A 172 -2.60 11.00 -7.71
C MET A 172 -2.19 11.88 -8.90
N ASN A 173 -2.58 13.16 -8.92
CA ASN A 173 -2.12 14.10 -9.95
C ASN A 173 -0.60 14.28 -9.93
N HIS A 174 0.00 14.40 -8.73
CA HIS A 174 1.45 14.45 -8.61
C HIS A 174 2.13 13.16 -9.09
N ILE A 175 1.56 12.00 -8.78
CA ILE A 175 2.07 10.71 -9.26
C ILE A 175 1.98 10.61 -10.79
N ASN A 176 0.88 11.04 -11.39
CA ASN A 176 0.71 11.02 -12.85
C ASN A 176 1.72 11.93 -13.55
N ILE A 177 2.02 13.11 -12.98
CA ILE A 177 3.07 14.00 -13.50
C ILE A 177 4.45 13.32 -13.44
N ILE A 178 4.76 12.62 -12.34
CA ILE A 178 6.02 11.88 -12.21
C ILE A 178 6.08 10.77 -13.27
N ARG A 179 5.00 10.00 -13.44
CA ARG A 179 4.89 8.96 -14.47
C ARG A 179 5.21 9.53 -15.85
N ASP A 180 4.52 10.60 -16.24
CA ASP A 180 4.64 11.18 -17.57
C ASP A 180 6.04 11.75 -17.83
N ASN A 181 6.65 12.41 -16.83
CA ASN A 181 8.00 12.97 -16.95
C ASN A 181 9.11 11.92 -16.99
N ASN A 182 8.85 10.68 -16.59
CA ASN A 182 9.83 9.60 -16.54
C ASN A 182 9.51 8.47 -17.53
N GLU A 183 8.54 8.68 -18.44
CA GLU A 183 8.14 7.72 -19.48
C GLU A 183 7.74 6.34 -18.92
N LEU A 184 7.13 6.32 -17.73
CA LEU A 184 6.65 5.10 -17.08
C LEU A 184 5.28 4.68 -17.65
N ASN A 185 5.02 3.38 -17.70
CA ASN A 185 3.80 2.84 -18.31
C ASN A 185 2.54 3.15 -17.50
N ASN A 186 2.66 3.21 -16.18
CA ASN A 186 1.53 3.43 -15.28
C ASN A 186 1.99 4.02 -13.93
N SER A 187 1.01 4.49 -13.16
CA SER A 187 1.25 5.15 -11.87
C SER A 187 1.76 4.18 -10.78
N VAL A 188 1.52 2.87 -10.93
CA VAL A 188 2.04 1.85 -10.01
C VAL A 188 3.54 1.65 -10.17
N GLU A 189 4.10 1.86 -11.37
CA GLU A 189 5.55 1.86 -11.56
C GLU A 189 6.23 2.99 -10.76
N VAL A 190 5.60 4.17 -10.66
CA VAL A 190 6.07 5.26 -9.80
C VAL A 190 6.08 4.82 -8.33
N GLU A 191 5.00 4.22 -7.86
CA GLU A 191 4.89 3.71 -6.48
C GLU A 191 5.99 2.71 -6.15
N ARG A 192 6.19 1.71 -7.03
CA ARG A 192 7.20 0.66 -6.87
C ARG A 192 8.62 1.24 -6.83
N ALA A 193 8.93 2.19 -7.69
CA ALA A 193 10.20 2.90 -7.68
C ALA A 193 10.42 3.67 -6.37
N LEU A 194 9.44 4.46 -5.92
CA LEU A 194 9.50 5.17 -4.64
C LEU A 194 9.66 4.21 -3.46
N PHE A 195 8.94 3.08 -3.48
CA PHE A 195 9.05 2.05 -2.45
C PHE A 195 10.46 1.45 -2.40
N ALA A 196 11.06 1.13 -3.54
CA ALA A 196 12.41 0.57 -3.62
C ALA A 196 13.47 1.57 -3.15
N PHE A 197 13.41 2.82 -3.63
CA PHE A 197 14.26 3.91 -3.17
C PHE A 197 14.18 4.06 -1.65
N HIS A 198 12.96 4.17 -1.10
CA HIS A 198 12.75 4.27 0.34
C HIS A 198 13.36 3.09 1.08
N SER A 199 13.07 1.88 0.59
CA SER A 199 13.50 0.64 1.21
C SER A 199 15.01 0.47 1.21
N ASN A 200 15.76 1.12 0.32
CA ASN A 200 17.21 1.16 0.38
C ASN A 200 17.70 2.05 1.52
N TYR A 201 17.13 3.24 1.66
CA TYR A 201 17.67 4.30 2.53
C TYR A 201 17.09 4.36 3.93
N PHE A 202 15.79 4.11 4.14
CA PHE A 202 15.09 4.44 5.38
C PHE A 202 14.42 3.24 6.01
N ASP A 203 14.28 3.28 7.34
CA ASP A 203 13.42 2.31 8.02
C ASP A 203 11.93 2.61 7.80
N ASN A 204 11.09 1.61 8.05
CA ASN A 204 9.65 1.72 7.81
C ASN A 204 8.99 2.85 8.63
N SER A 205 9.59 3.33 9.73
CA SER A 205 9.04 4.39 10.56
C SER A 205 9.44 5.80 10.11
N ASN A 206 10.30 5.95 9.09
CA ASN A 206 10.85 7.25 8.67
C ASN A 206 11.59 7.97 9.81
N THR A 207 12.32 7.22 10.64
CA THR A 207 12.97 7.76 11.84
C THR A 207 14.50 7.71 11.80
N ARG A 208 15.05 6.89 10.91
CA ARG A 208 16.50 6.67 10.74
C ARG A 208 16.80 6.14 9.35
N PHE A 209 18.03 6.32 8.94
CA PHE A 209 18.58 5.56 7.82
C PHE A 209 18.62 4.05 8.15
N ARG A 210 18.57 3.21 7.12
CA ARG A 210 18.88 1.79 7.25
C ARG A 210 20.37 1.61 7.49
N ASN A 211 20.69 0.61 8.30
CA ASN A 211 22.07 0.16 8.44
C ASN A 211 22.50 -0.64 7.20
N GLY A 212 23.77 -0.54 6.83
CA GLY A 212 24.37 -1.37 5.78
C GLY A 212 23.92 -1.02 4.37
N ILE A 213 23.72 0.27 4.07
CA ILE A 213 23.46 0.75 2.71
C ILE A 213 24.65 0.38 1.81
N THR A 214 24.39 -0.38 0.76
CA THR A 214 25.39 -0.80 -0.24
C THR A 214 25.18 -0.13 -1.60
N ASP A 215 24.01 0.45 -1.82
CA ASP A 215 23.65 1.16 -3.04
C ASP A 215 23.47 2.65 -2.73
N TYR A 216 24.29 3.49 -3.35
CA TYR A 216 24.36 4.93 -3.11
C TYR A 216 23.71 5.76 -4.23
N THR A 217 23.01 5.11 -5.16
CA THR A 217 22.25 5.79 -6.23
C THR A 217 21.23 6.77 -5.64
N ASP A 218 21.22 8.03 -6.06
CA ASP A 218 20.33 9.09 -5.52
C ASP A 218 20.48 9.39 -4.01
N GLN A 219 21.64 9.07 -3.41
CA GLN A 219 21.90 9.37 -1.99
C GLN A 219 21.72 10.86 -1.63
N GLU A 220 22.02 11.77 -2.56
CA GLU A 220 21.81 13.21 -2.35
C GLU A 220 20.35 13.53 -2.04
N TYR A 221 19.41 12.89 -2.74
CA TYR A 221 17.99 13.05 -2.46
C TYR A 221 17.59 12.40 -1.14
N ALA A 222 18.16 11.23 -0.81
CA ALA A 222 17.93 10.60 0.49
C ALA A 222 18.38 11.53 1.64
N ASN A 223 19.53 12.19 1.52
CA ASN A 223 20.00 13.17 2.50
C ASN A 223 19.06 14.38 2.60
N CYS A 224 18.51 14.87 1.48
CA CYS A 224 17.53 15.95 1.46
C CYS A 224 16.24 15.55 2.21
N ILE A 225 15.72 14.34 1.97
CA ILE A 225 14.56 13.82 2.68
C ILE A 225 14.84 13.64 4.18
N ALA A 226 16.01 13.14 4.55
CA ALA A 226 16.39 12.99 5.95
C ALA A 226 16.37 14.34 6.69
N GLN A 227 16.89 15.40 6.07
CA GLN A 227 16.83 16.75 6.63
C GLN A 227 15.39 17.26 6.81
N ILE A 228 14.51 17.03 5.82
CA ILE A 228 13.09 17.43 5.89
C ILE A 228 12.36 16.69 7.02
N LEU A 229 12.73 15.43 7.25
CA LEU A 229 12.07 14.56 8.22
C LEU A 229 12.73 14.57 9.61
N ASP A 230 13.77 15.37 9.83
CA ASP A 230 14.59 15.39 11.05
C ASP A 230 15.19 14.01 11.39
N ILE A 231 15.62 13.27 10.37
CA ILE A 231 16.26 11.96 10.51
C ILE A 231 17.76 12.15 10.73
N ASN A 232 18.27 11.57 11.82
CA ASN A 232 19.69 11.55 12.16
C ASN A 232 20.41 10.31 11.59
#